data_AF-A0A379TCL8-F1
#
_entry.id   AF-A0A379TCL8-F1
#
_cell.length_a   1.000
_cell.length_b   1.000
_cell.length_c   1.000
_cell.angle_alpha   90.00
_cell.angle_beta   90.00
_cell.angle_gamma   90.00
#
_symmetry.space_group_name_H-M   'P 1'
#
loop_
_entity.id
_entity.type
_entity.pdbx_description
1 polymer ?
#
loop_
_entity_poly.entity_id
_entity_poly.type
_entity_poly.pdbx_seq_one_letter_code
_entity_poly.pdbx_strand_id
1 'polypeptide(L)'
;MRTLGTAACPPYHIAFVIGGTSTEANLKTVKLASAKYYDALPTEGNEHGQAFRDIELEKELLLEAQNLGLGAQFGGKYFAHDIRVIRLPRHGASCPVGMGVSCSADRNIKAKINREGIWIEKLERNPGKYIPEALRQAGEGEAVRVDLNRPMNEILQQLSQYPVSTRLSLNGTIIVGRDIAHAKLKERNGQRRRFAAVHQRSSYLLCGAGKNAGRLRLRVAWADYCRADGLLC
;
A
#
# COMPACT_ATOMS: atom_id res chain seq x y z
N MET A 1 5.29 -0.44 14.28
CA MET A 1 4.73 -1.24 13.17
C MET A 1 3.20 -1.28 13.17
N ARG A 2 2.50 -1.66 14.26
CA ARG A 2 1.02 -1.72 14.28
C ARG A 2 0.32 -0.45 13.78
N THR A 3 0.86 0.73 14.08
CA THR A 3 0.34 2.03 13.64
C THR A 3 0.35 2.26 12.13
N LEU A 4 1.15 1.50 11.36
CA LEU A 4 1.10 1.53 9.89
C LEU A 4 -0.22 0.97 9.37
N GLY A 5 -0.77 -0.04 10.05
CA GLY A 5 -1.95 -0.78 9.62
C GLY A 5 -1.83 -1.28 8.18
N THR A 6 -2.97 -1.44 7.52
CA THR A 6 -3.09 -1.92 6.13
C THR A 6 -3.36 -0.80 5.13
N ALA A 7 -3.36 0.46 5.59
CA ALA A 7 -3.76 1.63 4.80
C ALA A 7 -2.82 1.96 3.64
N ALA A 8 -1.57 1.48 3.67
CA ALA A 8 -0.58 1.73 2.63
C ALA A 8 -0.36 0.52 1.72
N CYS A 9 -1.28 -0.44 1.67
CA CYS A 9 -1.22 -1.59 0.76
C CYS A 9 -0.03 -2.53 1.03
N PRO A 10 -0.02 -3.28 2.15
CA PRO A 10 0.96 -4.35 2.38
C PRO A 10 0.78 -5.50 1.36
N PRO A 11 1.80 -6.38 1.16
CA PRO A 11 3.03 -6.49 1.95
C PRO A 11 4.03 -5.35 1.73
N TYR A 12 4.68 -4.89 2.79
CA TYR A 12 5.58 -3.74 2.77
C TYR A 12 7.06 -4.10 2.60
N HIS A 13 7.84 -3.23 1.96
CA HIS A 13 9.26 -3.08 2.25
C HIS A 13 9.40 -2.03 3.35
N ILE A 14 9.63 -2.44 4.61
CA ILE A 14 9.65 -1.51 5.74
C ILE A 14 11.09 -1.06 5.98
N ALA A 15 11.30 0.25 6.15
CA ALA A 15 12.58 0.81 6.54
C ALA A 15 12.50 1.47 7.92
N PHE A 16 13.50 1.20 8.74
CA PHE A 16 13.78 1.89 10.00
C PHE A 16 15.13 2.60 9.89
N VAL A 17 15.19 3.83 10.40
CA VAL A 17 16.45 4.56 10.54
C VAL A 17 16.58 5.08 11.96
N ILE A 18 17.67 4.72 12.62
CA ILE A 18 17.95 5.07 14.01
C ILE A 18 19.17 5.99 14.04
N GLY A 19 19.00 7.19 14.59
CA GLY A 19 20.01 8.25 14.54
C GLY A 19 19.89 9.13 13.31
N GLY A 20 20.86 10.00 13.10
CA GLY A 20 20.85 11.02 12.06
C GLY A 20 21.26 12.37 12.62
N THR A 21 21.86 13.20 11.76
CA THR A 21 22.30 14.55 12.11
C THR A 21 21.14 15.51 12.34
N SER A 22 19.97 15.19 11.80
CA SER A 22 18.73 15.94 11.95
C SER A 22 17.53 15.07 11.53
N THR A 23 16.32 15.55 11.80
CA THR A 23 15.08 14.84 11.45
C THR A 23 14.94 14.68 9.93
N GLU A 24 15.26 15.72 9.16
CA GLU A 24 15.22 15.69 7.69
C GLU A 24 16.26 14.73 7.09
N ALA A 25 17.46 14.65 7.67
CA ALA A 25 18.47 13.67 7.26
C ALA A 25 18.03 12.23 7.56
N ASN A 26 17.42 12.01 8.75
CA ASN A 26 16.84 10.73 9.12
C ASN A 26 15.73 10.32 8.12
N LEU A 27 14.74 11.19 7.86
CA LEU A 27 13.62 10.87 6.96
C LEU A 27 14.04 10.70 5.50
N LYS A 28 15.04 11.47 5.02
CA LYS A 28 15.66 11.22 3.71
C LYS A 28 16.26 9.82 3.64
N THR A 29 16.95 9.41 4.71
CA THR A 29 17.55 8.08 4.79
C THR A 29 16.48 6.99 4.82
N VAL A 30 15.38 7.18 5.57
CA VAL A 30 14.23 6.27 5.60
C VAL A 30 13.68 6.06 4.19
N LYS A 31 13.49 7.17 3.45
CA LYS A 31 12.94 7.14 2.10
C LYS A 31 13.81 6.34 1.12
N LEU A 32 15.13 6.52 1.20
CA LEU A 32 16.09 5.81 0.35
C LEU A 32 16.26 4.34 0.77
N ALA A 33 16.22 4.06 2.08
CA ALA A 33 16.27 2.71 2.62
C ALA A 33 15.05 1.88 2.21
N SER A 34 13.84 2.46 2.20
CA SER A 34 12.63 1.75 1.77
C SER A 34 12.65 1.43 0.26
N ALA A 35 13.44 2.18 -0.52
CA ALA A 35 13.70 1.93 -1.94
C ALA A 35 14.96 1.08 -2.18
N LYS A 36 15.50 0.42 -1.14
CA LYS A 36 16.68 -0.47 -1.21
C LYS A 36 17.93 0.20 -1.80
N TYR A 37 18.02 1.52 -1.67
CA TYR A 37 19.17 2.28 -2.15
C TYR A 37 20.44 1.96 -1.34
N TYR A 38 20.27 1.65 -0.06
CA TYR A 38 21.34 1.41 0.91
C TYR A 38 21.66 -0.06 1.18
N ASP A 39 21.21 -0.99 0.31
CA ASP A 39 21.43 -2.43 0.51
C ASP A 39 22.92 -2.83 0.55
N ALA A 40 23.79 -2.00 -0.03
CA ALA A 40 25.23 -2.21 -0.11
C ALA A 40 26.04 -1.43 0.97
N LEU A 41 25.39 -0.85 1.98
CA LEU A 41 26.11 -0.28 3.13
C LEU A 41 26.89 -1.36 3.90
N PRO A 42 27.96 -0.99 4.63
CA PRO A 42 28.58 -1.86 5.62
C PRO A 42 27.55 -2.39 6.62
N THR A 43 27.81 -3.54 7.23
CA THR A 43 26.91 -4.16 8.23
C THR A 43 27.33 -3.87 9.67
N GLU A 44 28.40 -3.10 9.86
CA GLU A 44 28.92 -2.71 11.17
C GLU A 44 29.37 -1.25 11.18
N GLY A 45 29.27 -0.62 12.35
CA GLY A 45 29.76 0.73 12.58
C GLY A 45 31.28 0.80 12.66
N ASN A 46 31.82 2.03 12.74
CA ASN A 46 33.23 2.28 13.02
C ASN A 46 33.39 3.49 13.94
N GLU A 47 34.62 3.76 14.37
CA GLU A 47 34.95 4.88 15.27
C GLU A 47 34.65 6.27 14.69
N HIS A 48 34.56 6.37 13.35
CA HIS A 48 34.25 7.62 12.65
C HIS A 48 32.75 7.86 12.47
N GLY A 49 31.89 6.96 12.98
CA GLY A 49 30.45 7.10 12.89
C GLY A 49 29.88 6.83 11.50
N GLN A 50 30.44 5.86 10.75
CA GLN A 50 29.86 5.45 9.47
C GLN A 50 28.42 4.92 9.65
N ALA A 51 27.60 5.16 8.64
CA ALA A 51 26.29 4.52 8.55
C ALA A 51 26.45 3.02 8.26
N PHE A 52 25.61 2.19 8.86
CA PHE A 52 25.62 0.76 8.61
C PHE A 52 24.21 0.15 8.63
N ARG A 53 24.08 -1.02 7.99
CA ARG A 53 22.86 -1.80 7.92
C ARG A 53 22.85 -2.88 9.02
N ASP A 54 21.87 -2.82 9.91
CA ASP A 54 21.74 -3.69 11.08
C ASP A 54 20.94 -4.95 10.72
N ILE A 55 21.65 -5.97 10.22
CA ILE A 55 21.05 -7.21 9.69
C ILE A 55 20.36 -8.05 10.76
N GLU A 56 20.86 -8.05 11.99
CA GLU A 56 20.24 -8.81 13.09
C GLU A 56 18.91 -8.18 13.47
N LEU A 57 18.86 -6.86 13.64
CA LEU A 57 17.60 -6.18 13.93
C LEU A 57 16.59 -6.27 12.76
N GLU A 58 17.05 -6.33 11.51
CA GLU A 58 16.17 -6.61 10.36
C GLU A 58 15.45 -7.95 10.48
N LYS A 59 16.15 -9.01 10.91
CA LYS A 59 15.57 -10.36 11.09
C LYS A 59 14.56 -10.37 12.23
N GLU A 60 14.90 -9.77 13.37
CA GLU A 60 14.01 -9.67 14.52
C GLU A 60 12.72 -8.93 14.17
N LEU A 61 12.84 -7.77 13.51
CA LEU A 61 11.69 -6.97 13.09
C LEU A 61 10.85 -7.67 12.02
N LEU A 62 11.45 -8.47 11.15
CA LEU A 62 10.70 -9.26 10.17
C LEU A 62 9.88 -10.35 10.85
N LEU A 63 10.44 -11.04 11.86
CA LEU A 63 9.70 -12.02 12.65
C LEU A 63 8.55 -11.34 13.39
N GLU A 64 8.80 -10.19 14.01
CA GLU A 64 7.74 -9.41 14.68
C GLU A 64 6.66 -8.96 13.71
N ALA A 65 7.02 -8.52 12.50
CA ALA A 65 6.06 -8.17 11.44
C ALA A 65 5.16 -9.37 11.06
N GLN A 66 5.72 -10.58 11.03
CA GLN A 66 4.97 -11.81 10.75
C GLN A 66 4.01 -12.18 11.89
N ASN A 67 4.38 -11.88 13.14
CA ASN A 67 3.58 -12.15 14.32
C ASN A 67 2.45 -11.13 14.55
N LEU A 68 2.38 -10.03 13.78
CA LEU A 68 1.32 -9.03 13.92
C LEU A 68 -0.08 -9.55 13.56
N GLY A 69 -0.16 -10.60 12.73
CA GLY A 69 -1.42 -11.19 12.28
C GLY A 69 -2.21 -10.35 11.27
N LEU A 70 -1.72 -9.16 10.88
CA LEU A 70 -2.36 -8.29 9.88
C LEU A 70 -2.20 -8.80 8.44
N GLY A 71 -1.12 -9.52 8.17
CA GLY A 71 -0.79 -10.10 6.87
C GLY A 71 -0.87 -9.13 5.69
N ALA A 72 -1.15 -9.69 4.51
CA ALA A 72 -1.33 -8.95 3.29
C ALA A 72 -2.77 -8.40 3.22
N GLN A 73 -3.02 -7.31 3.94
CA GLN A 73 -4.29 -6.58 4.06
C GLN A 73 -5.37 -7.26 4.91
N PHE A 74 -5.62 -8.56 4.71
CA PHE A 74 -6.76 -9.28 5.31
C PHE A 74 -6.34 -10.43 6.24
N GLY A 75 -5.31 -10.19 7.05
CA GLY A 75 -4.83 -11.16 8.02
C GLY A 75 -3.74 -12.08 7.48
N GLY A 76 -3.00 -12.72 8.40
CA GLY A 76 -1.97 -13.71 8.08
C GLY A 76 -0.54 -13.21 8.30
N LYS A 77 0.42 -13.87 7.63
CA LYS A 77 1.87 -13.73 7.87
C LYS A 77 2.53 -12.55 7.13
N TYR A 78 2.11 -12.29 5.90
CA TYR A 78 2.85 -11.44 4.97
C TYR A 78 2.54 -9.94 5.12
N PHE A 79 2.80 -9.39 6.32
CA PHE A 79 2.70 -7.95 6.54
C PHE A 79 3.85 -7.18 5.88
N ALA A 80 5.04 -7.77 5.88
CA ALA A 80 6.24 -7.23 5.22
C ALA A 80 6.84 -8.28 4.28
N HIS A 81 7.32 -7.82 3.12
CA HIS A 81 8.22 -8.59 2.26
C HIS A 81 9.61 -8.72 2.91
N ASP A 82 10.15 -7.59 3.38
CA ASP A 82 11.44 -7.51 4.04
C ASP A 82 11.52 -6.23 4.91
N ILE A 83 12.56 -6.16 5.74
CA ILE A 83 12.89 -4.99 6.57
C ILE A 83 14.27 -4.47 6.16
N ARG A 84 14.47 -3.14 6.25
CA ARG A 84 15.77 -2.48 6.23
C ARG A 84 15.95 -1.68 7.51
N VAL A 85 17.10 -1.83 8.17
CA VAL A 85 17.43 -1.04 9.37
C VAL A 85 18.77 -0.36 9.15
N ILE A 86 18.76 0.98 9.06
CA ILE A 86 19.97 1.77 8.93
C ILE A 86 20.27 2.50 10.24
N ARG A 87 21.48 2.32 10.75
CA ARG A 87 22.01 3.01 11.91
C ARG A 87 22.86 4.18 11.43
N LEU A 88 22.59 5.37 11.95
CA LEU A 88 23.30 6.61 11.63
C LEU A 88 23.95 7.18 12.90
N PRO A 89 25.06 7.95 12.75
CA PRO A 89 25.60 8.72 13.85
C PRO A 89 24.57 9.77 14.30
N ARG A 90 24.67 10.21 15.55
CA ARG A 90 23.74 11.16 16.17
C ARG A 90 24.47 12.05 17.15
N HIS A 91 23.93 13.26 17.37
CA HIS A 91 24.35 14.08 18.49
C HIS A 91 24.04 13.36 19.82
N GLY A 92 24.89 13.51 20.85
CA GLY A 92 24.74 12.80 22.13
C GLY A 92 23.36 13.00 22.78
N ALA A 93 22.82 14.22 22.67
CA ALA A 93 21.51 14.61 23.19
C ALA A 93 20.32 14.34 22.25
N SER A 94 20.51 13.62 21.14
CA SER A 94 19.46 13.40 20.14
C SER A 94 19.45 11.97 19.64
N CYS A 95 18.27 11.44 19.31
CA CYS A 95 18.10 10.12 18.69
C CYS A 95 16.85 10.11 17.82
N PRO A 96 16.86 10.75 16.63
CA PRO A 96 15.72 10.67 15.73
C PRO A 96 15.54 9.22 15.26
N VAL A 97 14.31 8.74 15.26
CA VAL A 97 13.94 7.43 14.74
C VAL A 97 12.85 7.62 13.70
N GLY A 98 13.12 7.13 12.49
CA GLY A 98 12.19 7.20 11.38
C GLY A 98 11.77 5.81 10.93
N MET A 99 10.52 5.72 10.49
CA MET A 99 9.93 4.51 9.93
C MET A 99 9.18 4.87 8.65
N GLY A 100 9.36 4.08 7.60
CA GLY A 100 8.71 4.28 6.31
C GLY A 100 8.51 2.97 5.58
N VAL A 101 7.75 3.01 4.49
CA VAL A 101 7.42 1.81 3.69
C VAL A 101 7.52 2.09 2.20
N SER A 102 7.90 1.08 1.42
CA SER A 102 7.44 0.93 0.04
C SER A 102 6.23 0.00 0.03
N CYS A 103 5.18 0.40 -0.67
CA CYS A 103 3.91 -0.34 -0.76
C CYS A 103 3.95 -1.39 -1.88
N SER A 104 2.85 -2.11 -2.10
CA SER A 104 2.70 -3.01 -3.26
C SER A 104 3.00 -2.35 -4.61
N ALA A 105 2.84 -1.02 -4.72
CA ALA A 105 3.25 -0.24 -5.88
C ALA A 105 4.71 0.22 -5.76
N ASP A 106 5.63 -0.72 -5.49
CA ASP A 106 7.07 -0.49 -5.35
C ASP A 106 7.68 -0.06 -6.69
N ARG A 107 7.90 1.25 -6.84
CA ARG A 107 8.22 1.89 -8.12
C ARG A 107 9.39 2.85 -7.96
N ASN A 108 10.57 2.32 -8.18
CA ASN A 108 11.83 3.06 -8.25
C ASN A 108 12.64 2.54 -9.45
N ILE A 109 13.49 3.39 -10.03
CA ILE A 109 14.35 3.03 -11.15
C ILE A 109 15.65 3.81 -11.06
N LYS A 110 16.78 3.11 -11.09
CA LYS A 110 18.12 3.71 -11.12
C LYS A 110 18.51 4.03 -12.55
N ALA A 111 19.22 5.12 -12.73
CA ALA A 111 19.81 5.48 -14.02
C ALA A 111 21.18 6.12 -13.78
N LYS A 112 22.08 5.99 -14.76
CA LYS A 112 23.39 6.66 -14.75
C LYS A 112 23.72 7.16 -16.16
N ILE A 113 24.44 8.27 -16.22
CA ILE A 113 25.02 8.80 -17.45
C ILE A 113 26.53 8.82 -17.25
N ASN A 114 27.27 8.25 -18.20
CA ASN A 114 28.73 8.25 -18.20
C ASN A 114 29.25 8.57 -19.61
N ARG A 115 30.57 8.55 -19.81
CA ARG A 115 31.19 8.81 -21.11
C ARG A 115 30.76 7.83 -22.21
N GLU A 116 30.22 6.67 -21.84
CA GLU A 116 29.79 5.61 -22.77
C GLU A 116 28.31 5.74 -23.16
N GLY A 117 27.51 6.52 -22.42
CA GLY A 117 26.12 6.78 -22.76
C GLY A 117 25.17 6.84 -21.56
N ILE A 118 23.91 6.51 -21.83
CA ILE A 118 22.80 6.56 -20.87
C ILE A 118 22.39 5.13 -20.52
N TRP A 119 22.37 4.83 -19.22
CA TRP A 119 22.00 3.54 -18.67
C TRP A 119 20.78 3.68 -17.78
N ILE A 120 19.84 2.75 -17.94
CA ILE A 120 18.65 2.65 -17.11
C ILE A 120 18.54 1.24 -16.53
N GLU A 121 18.09 1.14 -15.28
CA GLU A 121 17.89 -0.14 -14.61
C GLU A 121 16.86 -0.99 -15.37
N LYS A 122 17.23 -2.26 -15.58
CA LYS A 122 16.38 -3.22 -16.28
C LYS A 122 15.41 -3.83 -15.28
N LEU A 123 14.14 -3.45 -15.41
CA LEU A 123 13.03 -4.08 -14.69
C LEU A 123 12.54 -5.35 -15.40
N GLU A 124 11.80 -6.17 -14.68
CA GLU A 124 11.13 -7.35 -15.25
C GLU A 124 10.06 -6.94 -16.29
N ARG A 125 10.03 -7.63 -17.43
CA ARG A 125 9.05 -7.40 -18.50
C ARG A 125 8.00 -8.50 -18.62
N ASN A 126 8.24 -9.67 -18.05
CA ASN A 126 7.32 -10.81 -18.00
C ASN A 126 7.02 -11.21 -16.55
N PRO A 127 6.21 -10.42 -15.81
CA PRO A 127 5.90 -10.72 -14.41
C PRO A 127 5.04 -11.99 -14.24
N GLY A 128 4.30 -12.41 -15.26
CA GLY A 128 3.42 -13.59 -15.21
C GLY A 128 4.14 -14.90 -14.86
N LYS A 129 5.46 -14.98 -15.09
CA LYS A 129 6.29 -16.13 -14.71
C LYS A 129 6.35 -16.37 -13.19
N TYR A 130 6.11 -15.33 -12.37
CA TYR A 130 6.11 -15.46 -10.91
C TYR A 130 4.77 -15.97 -10.36
N ILE A 131 3.74 -16.09 -11.20
CA ILE A 131 2.45 -16.65 -10.82
C ILE A 131 2.52 -18.17 -11.08
N PRO A 132 2.42 -19.01 -10.03
CA PRO A 132 2.35 -20.47 -10.19
C PRO A 132 1.20 -20.88 -11.12
N GLU A 133 1.41 -21.87 -11.98
CA GLU A 133 0.42 -22.28 -12.99
C GLU A 133 -0.95 -22.59 -12.38
N ALA A 134 -0.97 -23.29 -11.23
CA ALA A 134 -2.18 -23.64 -10.50
C ALA A 134 -3.02 -22.41 -10.06
N LEU A 135 -2.38 -21.25 -9.87
CA LEU A 135 -3.05 -20.02 -9.46
C LEU A 135 -3.47 -19.14 -10.64
N ARG A 136 -3.02 -19.43 -11.86
CA ARG A 136 -3.40 -18.65 -13.06
C ARG A 136 -4.86 -18.88 -13.47
N GLN A 137 -5.43 -20.01 -13.07
CA GLN A 137 -6.80 -20.43 -13.36
C GLN A 137 -7.68 -20.44 -12.10
N ALA A 138 -7.18 -19.94 -10.96
CA ALA A 138 -7.97 -19.87 -9.74
C ALA A 138 -9.15 -18.91 -9.99
N GLY A 139 -10.35 -19.47 -10.07
CA GLY A 139 -11.57 -18.68 -10.22
C GLY A 139 -11.80 -17.76 -9.02
N GLU A 140 -12.84 -16.93 -9.14
CA GLU A 140 -13.42 -16.24 -7.99
C GLU A 140 -13.94 -17.33 -7.03
N GLY A 141 -13.19 -17.68 -5.97
CA GLY A 141 -13.67 -18.71 -5.03
C GLY A 141 -15.03 -18.34 -4.40
N GLU A 142 -15.44 -19.00 -3.32
CA GLU A 142 -16.70 -18.66 -2.65
C GLU A 142 -16.77 -17.20 -2.13
N ALA A 143 -17.70 -16.41 -2.66
CA ALA A 143 -17.96 -15.03 -2.27
C ALA A 143 -19.46 -14.76 -2.30
N VAL A 144 -19.96 -13.98 -1.34
CA VAL A 144 -21.37 -13.59 -1.30
C VAL A 144 -21.62 -12.52 -2.35
N ARG A 145 -22.51 -12.79 -3.31
CA ARG A 145 -22.89 -11.81 -4.32
C ARG A 145 -23.88 -10.79 -3.75
N VAL A 146 -23.59 -9.51 -3.96
CA VAL A 146 -24.41 -8.38 -3.50
C VAL A 146 -24.75 -7.49 -4.69
N ASP A 147 -26.05 -7.35 -4.99
CA ASP A 147 -26.55 -6.42 -6.00
C ASP A 147 -26.81 -5.04 -5.37
N LEU A 148 -26.03 -4.05 -5.81
CA LEU A 148 -26.06 -2.67 -5.35
C LEU A 148 -27.16 -1.83 -6.01
N ASN A 149 -27.88 -2.37 -7.01
CA ASN A 149 -29.01 -1.68 -7.63
C ASN A 149 -30.33 -1.89 -6.87
N ARG A 150 -30.32 -2.68 -5.77
CA ARG A 150 -31.45 -2.84 -4.86
C ARG A 150 -31.62 -1.66 -3.91
N PRO A 151 -32.79 -1.47 -3.28
CA PRO A 151 -32.97 -0.47 -2.22
C PRO A 151 -31.97 -0.66 -1.07
N MET A 152 -31.42 0.45 -0.55
CA MET A 152 -30.38 0.44 0.50
C MET A 152 -30.77 -0.39 1.73
N ASN A 153 -32.05 -0.38 2.13
CA ASN A 153 -32.53 -1.17 3.27
C ASN A 153 -32.37 -2.68 3.03
N GLU A 154 -32.60 -3.16 1.80
CA GLU A 154 -32.45 -4.57 1.45
C GLU A 154 -30.97 -4.97 1.39
N ILE A 155 -30.12 -4.08 0.87
CA ILE A 155 -28.66 -4.28 0.86
C ILE A 155 -28.14 -4.41 2.29
N LEU A 156 -28.53 -3.49 3.18
CA LEU A 156 -28.13 -3.53 4.59
C LEU A 156 -28.65 -4.80 5.30
N GLN A 157 -29.89 -5.20 5.03
CA GLN A 157 -30.45 -6.44 5.58
C GLN A 157 -29.65 -7.67 5.14
N GLN A 158 -29.26 -7.76 3.87
CA GLN A 158 -28.41 -8.84 3.38
C GLN A 158 -27.03 -8.83 4.07
N LEU A 159 -26.37 -7.66 4.13
CA LEU A 159 -25.03 -7.54 4.71
C LEU A 159 -25.03 -7.89 6.21
N SER A 160 -26.10 -7.56 6.94
CA SER A 160 -26.22 -7.85 8.37
C SER A 160 -26.33 -9.34 8.73
N GLN A 161 -26.51 -10.22 7.74
CA GLN A 161 -26.54 -11.67 7.95
C GLN A 161 -25.16 -12.31 8.07
N TYR A 162 -24.10 -11.58 7.72
CA TYR A 162 -22.74 -12.12 7.63
C TYR A 162 -21.80 -11.48 8.65
N PRO A 163 -20.87 -12.24 9.26
CA PRO A 163 -19.87 -11.68 10.15
C PRO A 163 -18.86 -10.82 9.38
N VAL A 164 -18.14 -9.97 10.10
CA VAL A 164 -16.96 -9.25 9.58
C VAL A 164 -15.95 -10.25 8.99
N SER A 165 -15.17 -9.80 8.00
CA SER A 165 -14.24 -10.61 7.18
C SER A 165 -14.87 -11.54 6.13
N THR A 166 -16.21 -11.59 6.02
CA THR A 166 -16.88 -12.30 4.91
C THR A 166 -16.54 -11.64 3.57
N ARG A 167 -16.07 -12.44 2.60
CA ARG A 167 -15.75 -11.95 1.26
C ARG A 167 -17.01 -11.71 0.42
N LEU A 168 -17.08 -10.55 -0.22
CA LEU A 168 -18.22 -10.11 -1.03
C LEU A 168 -17.83 -9.93 -2.50
N SER A 169 -18.80 -10.11 -3.39
CA SER A 169 -18.72 -9.76 -4.81
C SER A 169 -19.81 -8.74 -5.12
N LEU A 170 -19.43 -7.49 -5.33
CA LEU A 170 -20.36 -6.39 -5.52
C LEU A 170 -20.69 -6.18 -7.00
N ASN A 171 -21.98 -6.08 -7.34
CA ASN A 171 -22.44 -5.78 -8.70
C ASN A 171 -23.41 -4.60 -8.68
N GLY A 172 -23.21 -3.58 -9.51
CA GLY A 172 -24.16 -2.47 -9.65
C GLY A 172 -23.51 -1.08 -9.57
N THR A 173 -24.32 -0.07 -9.27
CA THR A 173 -23.90 1.34 -9.31
C THR A 173 -23.22 1.78 -8.00
N ILE A 174 -22.06 2.45 -8.11
CA ILE A 174 -21.30 2.97 -6.97
C ILE A 174 -20.96 4.45 -7.19
N ILE A 175 -21.12 5.27 -6.15
CA ILE A 175 -20.72 6.67 -6.17
C ILE A 175 -19.25 6.78 -5.79
N VAL A 176 -18.46 7.47 -6.63
CA VAL A 176 -17.03 7.66 -6.39
C VAL A 176 -16.77 9.07 -5.84
N GLY A 177 -16.03 9.15 -4.74
CA GLY A 177 -15.61 10.43 -4.18
C GLY A 177 -14.57 10.25 -3.08
N ARG A 178 -13.62 11.19 -2.98
CA ARG A 178 -12.53 11.15 -1.98
C ARG A 178 -12.46 12.46 -1.19
N ASP A 179 -11.27 12.87 -0.76
CA ASP A 179 -11.00 13.99 0.16
C ASP A 179 -11.76 15.27 -0.20
N ILE A 180 -11.56 15.82 -1.41
CA ILE A 180 -12.18 17.10 -1.82
C ILE A 180 -13.70 16.97 -1.95
N ALA A 181 -14.20 15.83 -2.42
CA ALA A 181 -15.63 15.59 -2.54
C ALA A 181 -16.29 15.57 -1.14
N HIS A 182 -15.69 14.85 -0.19
CA HIS A 182 -16.19 14.79 1.18
C HIS A 182 -16.06 16.13 1.93
N ALA A 183 -14.99 16.89 1.69
CA ALA A 183 -14.83 18.23 2.24
C ALA A 183 -15.94 19.18 1.77
N LYS A 184 -16.26 19.17 0.47
CA LYS A 184 -17.38 19.95 -0.10
C LYS A 184 -18.74 19.49 0.43
N LEU A 185 -18.94 18.19 0.62
CA LEU A 185 -20.16 17.66 1.23
C LEU A 185 -20.32 18.13 2.67
N LYS A 186 -19.23 18.12 3.45
CA LYS A 186 -19.22 18.66 4.82
C LYS A 186 -19.53 20.14 4.86
N GLU A 187 -18.95 20.94 3.97
CA GLU A 187 -19.23 22.37 3.84
C GLU A 187 -20.72 22.63 3.56
N ARG A 188 -21.32 21.93 2.58
CA ARG A 188 -22.74 22.05 2.25
C ARG A 188 -23.64 21.66 3.42
N ASN A 189 -23.29 20.61 4.16
CA ASN A 189 -24.00 20.19 5.36
C ASN A 189 -23.94 21.27 6.46
N GLY A 190 -22.77 21.90 6.66
CA GLY A 190 -22.61 23.03 7.57
C GLY A 190 -23.50 24.23 7.20
N GLN A 191 -23.77 24.42 5.91
CA GLN A 191 -24.71 25.42 5.39
C GLN A 191 -26.19 24.99 5.47
N ARG A 192 -26.53 23.89 6.17
CA ARG A 192 -27.87 23.29 6.26
C ARG A 192 -28.51 22.98 4.89
N ARG A 193 -27.69 22.79 3.84
CA ARG A 193 -28.19 22.39 2.53
C ARG A 193 -28.48 20.89 2.54
N ARG A 194 -29.64 20.49 2.03
CA ARG A 194 -30.02 19.07 1.91
C ARG A 194 -29.01 18.33 1.01
N PHE A 195 -28.64 17.12 1.43
CA PHE A 195 -27.93 16.19 0.57
C PHE A 195 -28.80 15.81 -0.62
N ALA A 196 -28.19 15.67 -1.80
CA ALA A 196 -28.88 15.10 -2.95
C ALA A 196 -29.31 13.66 -2.64
N ALA A 197 -30.47 13.22 -3.12
CA ALA A 197 -31.03 11.89 -2.82
C ALA A 197 -30.08 10.74 -3.17
N VAL A 198 -29.23 10.91 -4.19
CA VAL A 198 -28.18 9.95 -4.58
C VAL A 198 -27.22 9.62 -3.43
N HIS A 199 -26.95 10.60 -2.57
CA HIS A 199 -26.03 10.44 -1.44
C HIS A 199 -26.59 9.58 -0.29
N GLN A 200 -27.90 9.29 -0.31
CA GLN A 200 -28.60 8.50 0.70
C GLN A 200 -29.00 7.11 0.19
N ARG A 201 -28.89 6.86 -1.12
CA ARG A 201 -29.44 5.67 -1.78
C ARG A 201 -28.39 4.77 -2.42
N SER A 202 -27.12 5.14 -2.34
CA SER A 202 -26.04 4.43 -3.05
C SER A 202 -24.82 4.25 -2.16
N SER A 203 -24.08 3.17 -2.42
CA SER A 203 -22.78 2.90 -1.80
C SER A 203 -21.72 3.89 -2.31
N TYR A 204 -20.74 4.20 -1.47
CA TYR A 204 -19.63 5.08 -1.79
C TYR A 204 -18.31 4.33 -1.88
N LEU A 205 -17.52 4.70 -2.87
CA LEU A 205 -16.15 4.25 -3.05
C LEU A 205 -15.18 5.43 -2.96
N LEU A 206 -14.24 5.33 -2.03
CA LEU A 206 -13.13 6.27 -1.88
C LEU A 206 -12.05 5.97 -2.92
N CYS A 207 -12.18 6.55 -4.12
CA CYS A 207 -11.24 6.31 -5.22
C CYS A 207 -11.01 7.57 -6.07
N GLY A 208 -9.86 7.62 -6.76
CA GLY A 208 -9.59 8.56 -7.84
C GLY A 208 -9.14 7.78 -9.09
N ALA A 209 -9.75 8.07 -10.24
CA ALA A 209 -9.40 7.40 -11.48
C ALA A 209 -8.14 8.00 -12.13
N GLY A 210 -7.30 7.13 -12.71
CA GLY A 210 -6.23 7.56 -13.62
C GLY A 210 -6.80 8.13 -14.92
N LYS A 211 -5.98 8.83 -15.71
CA LYS A 211 -6.43 9.40 -17.00
C LYS A 211 -6.81 8.28 -17.99
N ASN A 212 -7.92 8.50 -18.71
CA ASN A 212 -8.53 7.60 -19.70
C ASN A 212 -7.50 6.98 -20.68
N ALA A 213 -7.25 5.67 -20.56
CA ALA A 213 -6.87 4.84 -21.69
C ALA A 213 -8.17 4.46 -22.43
N GLY A 214 -8.25 4.73 -23.74
CA GLY A 214 -9.48 4.69 -24.53
C GLY A 214 -10.40 3.48 -24.27
N ARG A 215 -11.71 3.73 -24.26
CA ARG A 215 -12.81 2.74 -24.27
C ARG A 215 -12.68 1.53 -23.32
N LEU A 216 -11.96 1.64 -22.22
CA LEU A 216 -12.06 0.71 -21.09
C LEU A 216 -13.01 1.31 -20.04
N ARG A 217 -14.04 0.53 -19.68
CA ARG A 217 -14.90 0.77 -18.51
C ARG A 217 -14.04 1.12 -17.30
N LEU A 218 -14.59 1.93 -16.40
CA LEU A 218 -13.94 2.41 -15.17
C LEU A 218 -13.14 1.29 -14.49
N ARG A 219 -11.82 1.22 -14.76
CA ARG A 219 -10.90 0.37 -14.01
C ARG A 219 -10.64 1.10 -12.70
N VAL A 220 -11.16 0.54 -11.61
CA VAL A 220 -10.61 0.85 -10.29
C VAL A 220 -9.17 0.33 -10.36
N ALA A 221 -8.22 1.26 -10.46
CA ALA A 221 -6.82 0.93 -10.70
C ALA A 221 -6.21 0.30 -9.44
N TRP A 222 -6.25 -1.02 -9.41
CA TRP A 222 -5.25 -1.89 -8.81
C TRP A 222 -4.64 -2.74 -9.93
N ALA A 223 -3.33 -2.99 -9.83
CA ALA A 223 -2.43 -3.34 -10.93
C ALA A 223 -3.03 -4.20 -12.06
N ASP A 224 -2.90 -3.70 -13.29
CA ASP A 224 -3.21 -4.41 -14.53
C ASP A 224 -2.47 -5.76 -14.62
N TYR A 225 -3.19 -6.85 -14.90
CA TYR A 225 -3.00 -7.64 -16.13
C TYR A 225 -4.20 -8.59 -16.37
N CYS A 226 -4.75 -8.52 -17.59
CA CYS A 226 -5.73 -9.40 -18.21
C CYS A 226 -7.14 -9.56 -17.59
N ARG A 227 -8.15 -9.19 -18.40
CA ARG A 227 -9.56 -9.59 -18.36
C ARG A 227 -10.04 -10.28 -17.07
N ALA A 228 -10.52 -9.49 -16.12
CA ALA A 228 -11.55 -9.91 -15.19
C ALA A 228 -12.37 -8.67 -14.83
N ASP A 229 -13.69 -8.84 -14.77
CA ASP A 229 -14.61 -7.83 -14.27
C ASP A 229 -14.17 -7.40 -12.86
N GLY A 230 -14.11 -6.09 -12.63
CA GLY A 230 -13.43 -5.52 -11.47
C GLY A 230 -14.07 -5.96 -10.15
N LEU A 231 -13.27 -6.63 -9.31
CA LEU A 231 -13.58 -6.88 -7.90
C LEU A 231 -12.95 -5.80 -7.02
N LEU A 232 -13.75 -5.29 -6.09
CA LEU A 232 -13.24 -4.80 -4.81
C LEU A 232 -13.03 -6.04 -3.94
N CYS A 233 -11.77 -6.40 -3.70
CA CYS A 233 -11.42 -7.32 -2.61
C CYS A 233 -11.31 -6.53 -1.32
#